data_AF-A0A6G0QKP8-F1
#
_entry.id   AF-A0A6G0QKP8-F1
#
_cell.length_a   1.000
_cell.length_b   1.000
_cell.length_c   1.000
_cell.angle_alpha   90.00
_cell.angle_beta   90.00
_cell.angle_gamma   90.00
#
_symmetry.space_group_name_H-M   'P 1'
#
loop_
_entity.id
_entity.type
_entity.pdbx_description
1 polymer ?
#
loop_
_entity_poly.entity_id
_entity_poly.type
_entity_poly.pdbx_seq_one_letter_code
_entity_poly.pdbx_strand_id
1 'polypeptide(L)' 'MQVNAEFVDAVYNAVKAHDVYRAHFTGKTIVIVLDNAPARRTWSKRERT' A
#
# COMPACT_ATOMS: atom_id res chain seq x y z
N MET A 1 -2.64 -12.25 10.02
CA MET A 1 -3.32 -11.26 9.15
C MET A 1 -3.46 -9.87 9.80
N GLN A 2 -3.12 -9.71 11.09
CA GLN A 2 -3.22 -8.43 11.81
C GLN A 2 -2.29 -7.32 11.28
N VAL A 3 -1.11 -7.70 10.79
CA VAL A 3 -0.11 -6.77 10.20
C VAL A 3 -0.68 -5.98 9.01
N ASN A 4 -1.58 -6.58 8.23
CA ASN A 4 -2.18 -5.89 7.09
C ASN A 4 -3.25 -4.86 7.52
N ALA A 5 -3.95 -5.09 8.63
CA ALA A 5 -4.96 -4.15 9.12
C ALA A 5 -4.30 -2.87 9.67
N GLU A 6 -3.27 -3.03 10.51
CA GLU A 6 -2.51 -1.91 11.07
C GLU A 6 -1.80 -1.10 9.98
N PHE A 7 -1.32 -1.76 8.92
CA PHE A 7 -0.73 -1.08 7.77
C PHE A 7 -1.75 -0.26 6.98
N VAL A 8 -2.95 -0.78 6.75
CA VAL A 8 -4.03 -0.05 6.06
C VAL A 8 -4.46 1.17 6.86
N ASP A 9 -4.60 1.05 8.18
CA ASP A 9 -4.93 2.19 9.05
C ASP A 9 -3.84 3.28 9.04
N ALA A 10 -2.57 2.88 9.06
CA ALA A 10 -1.46 3.82 8.98
C ALA A 10 -1.46 4.61 7.66
N VAL A 11 -1.68 3.94 6.52
CA VAL A 11 -1.77 4.58 5.21
C VAL A 11 -2.97 5.53 5.16
N TYR A 12 -4.13 5.11 5.66
CA TYR A 12 -5.32 5.93 5.69
C TYR A 12 -5.12 7.23 6.49
N ASN A 13 -4.53 7.14 7.67
CA ASN A 13 -4.25 8.30 8.52
C ASN A 13 -3.23 9.25 7.88
N ALA A 14 -2.16 8.71 7.27
CA ALA A 14 -1.16 9.51 6.57
C ALA A 14 -1.77 10.28 5.38
N VAL A 15 -2.61 9.62 4.59
CA VAL A 15 -3.30 10.24 3.46
C VAL A 15 -4.23 11.36 3.92
N LYS A 16 -5.00 11.15 5.00
CA LYS A 16 -5.88 12.18 5.56
C LYS A 16 -5.15 13.38 6.15
N ALA A 17 -3.97 13.17 6.71
CA ALA A 17 -3.17 14.24 7.29
C ALA A 17 -2.48 15.11 6.22
N HIS A 18 -2.35 14.61 5.00
CA HIS A 18 -1.66 15.30 3.91
C HIS A 18 -2.43 16.55 3.45
N ASP A 19 -1.78 17.72 3.44
CA ASP A 19 -2.42 19.00 3.08
C ASP A 19 -3.07 19.01 1.70
N VAL A 20 -2.44 18.35 0.71
CA VAL A 20 -3.00 18.24 -0.65
C VAL A 20 -4.30 17.44 -0.66
N TYR A 21 -4.42 16.42 0.20
CA TYR A 21 -5.65 15.65 0.35
C TYR A 21 -6.78 16.52 0.90
N ARG A 22 -6.48 17.28 1.95
CA ARG A 22 -7.44 18.20 2.59
C ARG A 22 -7.85 19.35 1.65
N ALA A 23 -6.94 19.85 0.82
CA ALA A 23 -7.22 20.97 -0.07
C ALA A 23 -8.03 20.56 -1.31
N HIS A 24 -7.79 19.39 -1.91
CA HIS A 24 -8.30 19.06 -3.25
C HIS A 24 -9.29 17.88 -3.30
N PHE A 25 -9.32 17.07 -2.23
CA PHE A 25 -10.03 15.80 -2.24
C PHE A 25 -11.02 15.63 -1.08
N THR A 26 -11.12 16.61 -0.18
CA THR A 26 -12.19 16.64 0.82
C THR A 26 -13.56 16.61 0.13
N GLY A 27 -14.38 15.61 0.49
CA GLY A 27 -15.71 15.39 -0.12
C GLY A 27 -15.73 14.56 -1.41
N LYS A 28 -14.57 14.12 -1.92
CA LYS A 28 -14.48 13.19 -3.06
C LYS A 28 -14.18 11.78 -2.57
N THR A 29 -14.75 10.77 -3.23
CA THR A 29 -14.42 9.37 -2.95
C THR A 29 -13.06 9.03 -3.52
N ILE A 30 -12.13 8.57 -2.67
CA ILE A 30 -10.82 8.06 -3.07
C ILE A 30 -10.76 6.57 -2.78
N VAL A 31 -10.29 5.80 -3.76
CA VAL A 31 -10.05 4.36 -3.65
C VAL A 31 -8.55 4.12 -3.67
N ILE A 32 -8.03 3.52 -2.60
CA ILE A 32 -6.63 3.11 -2.50
C ILE A 32 -6.58 1.60 -2.72
N VAL A 33 -5.94 1.16 -3.81
CA VAL A 33 -5.74 -0.25 -4.12
C VAL A 33 -4.32 -0.63 -3.71
N LEU A 34 -4.22 -1.44 -2.67
CA LEU A 34 -2.95 -2.02 -2.20
C LEU A 34 -2.83 -3.42 -2.80
N ASP A 35 -2.02 -3.56 -3.85
CA ASP A 35 -1.71 -4.86 -4.42
C ASP A 35 -0.77 -5.62 -3.49
N ASN A 36 -1.28 -6.70 -2.91
CA ASN A 36 -0.51 -7.65 -2.11
C ASN A 36 -0.16 -8.88 -2.96
N ALA A 37 0.36 -8.67 -4.18
CA ALA A 37 0.91 -9.78 -4.93
C ALA A 37 2.00 -10.45 -4.08
N PRO A 38 2.00 -11.79 -3.98
CA PRO A 38 3.06 -12.50 -3.28
C PRO A 38 4.38 -12.04 -3.89
N ALA A 39 5.25 -11.45 -3.07
CA ALA A 39 6.56 -10.99 -3.50
C ALA A 39 7.22 -12.14 -4.24
N ARG A 40 7.25 -12.07 -5.57
CA ARG A 40 7.78 -13.12 -6.42
C ARG A 40 9.27 -13.20 -6.12
N ARG A 41 9.65 -14.07 -5.19
CA ARG A 41 11.04 -14.48 -4.98
C ARG A 41 11.42 -15.29 -6.20
N THR A 42 11.86 -14.61 -7.26
CA THR A 42 12.54 -15.26 -8.37
C THR A 42 13.87 -15.80 -7.83
N TRP A 43 13.85 -17.04 -7.37
CA TRP A 43 15.09 -17.79 -7.20
C TRP A 43 15.63 -18.09 -8.59
N SER A 44 16.60 -17.30 -9.05
CA SER A 44 17.49 -17.73 -10.12
C SER A 44 18.35 -18.87 -9.55
N LYS A 45 17.96 -20.11 -9.85
CA LYS A 45 18.86 -21.25 -9.71
C LYS A 45 19.92 -21.06 -10.80
N ARG A 46 21.09 -20.51 -10.45
CA ARG A 46 22.26 -20.65 -11.32
C ARG A 46 22.62 -22.13 -11.29
N GLU A 47 22.27 -22.86 -12.33
CA GLU A 47 22.93 -24.12 -12.65
C GLU A 47 24.41 -23.80 -12.92
N ARG A 48 25.27 -24.10 -11.95
CA ARG A 48 26.70 -24.27 -12.20
C ARG A 48 26.94 -25.76 -12.38
N THR A 49 27.11 -26.09 -13.67
CA THR A 49 27.99 -27.11 -14.27
C THR A 49 28.00 -28.50 -13.67
#